data_AF-A0A8R2AAV8-F1
#
_entry.id   AF-A0A8R2AAV8-F1
#
_cell.length_a   1.000
_cell.length_b   1.000
_cell.length_c   1.000
_cell.angle_alpha   90.00
_cell.angle_beta   90.00
_cell.angle_gamma   90.00
#
_symmetry.space_group_name_H-M   'P 1'
#
loop_
_entity.id
_entity.type
_entity.pdbx_description
1 polymer ?
#
loop_
_entity_poly.entity_id
_entity_poly.type
_entity_poly.pdbx_seq_one_letter_code
_entity_poly.pdbx_strand_id
1 'polypeptide(L)'
;MLQHWQIPLGRRFRSLKMWFVLRLYGVEGLQAHIKKQVHLADLFGKLVNQDPRFEVITVTMGLVCFRLKGNNDWTKSLYERLMASGQIYLVTTTVRSKLVIRFVVCSRLTEEVDVQFAWDEIRGQADRVDSERDVAPASICNGLPGAWPKDKVDCEELTAATPIVVKSLTQG
;
A
#
# COMPACT_ATOMS: atom_id res chain seq x y z
N MET A 1 -19.44 -38.50 5.32
CA MET A 1 -20.08 -37.35 5.98
C MET A 1 -19.27 -36.05 5.96
N LEU A 2 -17.92 -36.06 5.85
CA LEU A 2 -17.08 -34.83 5.81
C LEU A 2 -16.99 -34.12 4.43
N GLN A 3 -17.50 -34.71 3.36
CA GLN A 3 -17.41 -34.15 2.00
C GLN A 3 -18.44 -33.04 1.71
N HIS A 4 -19.49 -32.89 2.53
CA HIS A 4 -20.55 -31.89 2.30
C HIS A 4 -20.15 -30.45 2.65
N TRP A 5 -18.94 -30.23 3.15
CA TRP A 5 -18.44 -28.92 3.56
C TRP A 5 -17.63 -28.22 2.46
N GLN A 6 -17.34 -28.89 1.35
CA GLN A 6 -16.56 -28.35 0.23
C GLN A 6 -17.21 -28.73 -1.10
N ILE A 7 -17.30 -27.78 -2.02
CA ILE A 7 -17.86 -27.94 -3.37
C ILE A 7 -17.06 -28.96 -4.22
N PRO A 8 -15.71 -28.98 -4.23
CA PRO A 8 -14.96 -29.94 -5.05
C PRO A 8 -14.89 -31.35 -4.42
N LEU A 9 -14.98 -32.38 -5.26
CA LEU A 9 -14.93 -33.80 -4.86
C LEU A 9 -13.53 -34.28 -4.40
N GLY A 10 -12.45 -33.67 -4.90
CA GLY A 10 -11.07 -34.01 -4.56
C GLY A 10 -10.41 -33.00 -3.60
N ARG A 11 -9.62 -33.48 -2.63
CA ARG A 11 -8.95 -32.62 -1.64
C ARG A 11 -7.45 -32.89 -1.52
N ARG A 12 -6.63 -31.83 -1.62
CA ARG A 12 -5.18 -31.88 -1.33
C ARG A 12 -4.94 -31.82 0.19
N PHE A 13 -3.86 -32.44 0.68
CA PHE A 13 -3.51 -32.44 2.10
C PHE A 13 -2.86 -31.11 2.55
N ARG A 14 -3.62 -30.00 2.52
CA ARG A 14 -3.12 -28.67 2.91
C ARG A 14 -2.80 -28.55 4.40
N SER A 15 -3.42 -29.39 5.24
CA SER A 15 -3.20 -29.37 6.68
C SER A 15 -1.76 -29.73 7.05
N LEU A 16 -1.05 -30.52 6.23
CA LEU A 16 0.35 -30.84 6.47
C LEU A 16 1.23 -29.57 6.42
N LYS A 17 0.93 -28.64 5.51
CA LYS A 17 1.63 -27.34 5.45
C LYS A 17 1.42 -26.52 6.73
N MET A 18 0.18 -26.45 7.22
CA MET A 18 -0.13 -25.74 8.47
C MET A 18 0.53 -26.42 9.68
N TRP A 19 0.55 -27.75 9.72
CA TRP A 19 1.20 -28.51 10.79
C TRP A 19 2.70 -28.20 10.88
N PHE A 20 3.41 -28.16 9.74
CA PHE A 20 4.82 -27.75 9.72
C PHE A 20 5.02 -26.31 10.19
N VAL A 21 4.18 -25.36 9.76
CA VAL A 21 4.30 -23.96 10.21
C VAL A 21 4.12 -23.87 11.73
N LEU A 22 3.10 -24.52 12.29
CA LEU A 22 2.85 -24.49 13.73
C LEU A 22 3.98 -25.16 14.53
N ARG A 23 4.55 -26.25 14.03
CA ARG A 23 5.61 -26.98 14.74
C ARG A 23 6.98 -26.30 14.64
N LEU A 24 7.29 -25.66 13.50
CA LEU A 24 8.56 -24.98 13.27
C LEU A 24 8.63 -23.61 13.93
N TYR A 25 7.58 -22.79 13.79
CA TYR A 25 7.57 -21.43 14.37
C TYR A 25 7.07 -21.41 15.82
N GLY A 26 6.22 -22.38 16.20
CA GLY A 26 5.50 -22.33 17.46
C GLY A 26 4.48 -21.20 17.52
N VAL A 27 3.74 -21.14 18.62
CA VAL A 27 2.75 -20.07 18.86
C VAL A 27 3.45 -18.73 19.09
N GLU A 28 4.53 -18.74 19.87
CA GLU A 28 5.28 -17.54 20.22
C GLU A 28 5.93 -16.89 18.99
N GLY A 29 6.52 -17.68 18.08
CA GLY A 29 7.12 -17.16 16.85
C GLY A 29 6.10 -16.52 15.91
N LEU A 30 4.90 -17.11 15.80
CA LEU A 30 3.81 -16.51 15.02
C LEU A 30 3.29 -15.21 15.64
N GLN A 31 3.13 -15.18 16.97
CA GLN A 31 2.74 -13.96 17.67
C GLN A 31 3.79 -12.85 17.54
N ALA A 32 5.07 -13.19 17.69
CA ALA A 32 6.18 -12.25 17.51
C ALA A 32 6.22 -11.69 16.08
N HIS A 33 5.98 -12.54 15.07
CA HIS A 33 5.92 -12.10 13.68
C HIS A 33 4.80 -11.08 13.42
N ILE A 34 3.59 -11.35 13.93
CA ILE A 34 2.46 -10.42 13.79
C ILE A 34 2.78 -9.12 14.54
N LYS A 35 3.28 -9.19 15.77
CA LYS A 35 3.67 -8.00 16.55
C LYS A 35 4.72 -7.16 15.84
N LYS A 36 5.72 -7.78 15.21
CA LYS A 36 6.73 -7.09 14.38
C LYS A 36 6.07 -6.31 13.24
N GLN A 37 5.16 -6.93 12.49
CA GLN A 37 4.47 -6.25 11.39
C GLN A 37 3.61 -5.08 11.86
N VAL A 38 2.90 -5.23 12.98
CA VAL A 38 2.12 -4.14 13.59
C VAL A 38 3.05 -3.01 14.03
N HIS A 39 4.20 -3.33 14.64
CA HIS A 39 5.18 -2.33 15.05
C HIS A 39 5.73 -1.53 13.87
N LEU A 40 6.09 -2.20 12.77
CA LEU A 40 6.57 -1.55 11.55
C LEU A 40 5.51 -0.63 10.92
N ALA A 41 4.25 -1.06 10.91
CA ALA A 41 3.16 -0.24 10.41
C ALA A 41 2.87 0.97 11.32
N ASP A 42 2.97 0.83 12.64
CA ASP A 42 2.87 1.95 13.59
C ASP A 42 4.02 2.95 13.42
N LEU A 43 5.24 2.46 13.19
CA LEU A 43 6.40 3.30 12.86
C LEU A 43 6.14 4.11 11.59
N PHE A 44 5.67 3.47 10.52
CA PHE A 44 5.30 4.18 9.29
C PHE A 44 4.18 5.20 9.54
N GLY A 45 3.15 4.84 10.29
CA GLY A 45 2.06 5.74 10.66
C GLY A 45 2.53 6.99 11.40
N LYS A 46 3.51 6.84 12.31
CA LYS A 46 4.14 7.98 13.01
C LYS A 46 4.91 8.88 12.05
N LEU A 47 5.68 8.31 11.13
CA LEU A 47 6.42 9.08 10.12
C LEU A 47 5.47 9.90 9.24
N VAL A 48 4.37 9.30 8.77
CA VAL A 48 3.37 10.00 7.97
C VAL A 48 2.70 11.12 8.77
N ASN A 49 2.42 10.89 10.05
CA ASN A 49 1.77 11.88 10.91
C ASN A 49 2.68 13.05 11.32
N GLN A 50 4.00 12.88 11.24
CA GLN A 50 4.97 13.96 11.47
C GLN A 50 4.95 15.00 10.34
N ASP A 51 4.59 14.60 9.12
CA ASP A 51 4.52 15.51 7.99
C ASP A 51 3.11 16.13 7.86
N PRO A 52 2.95 17.45 8.03
CA PRO A 52 1.65 18.11 8.02
C PRO A 52 0.95 18.05 6.65
N ARG A 53 1.66 17.69 5.57
CA ARG A 53 1.10 17.59 4.21
C ARG A 53 0.22 16.36 4.04
N PHE A 54 0.45 15.32 4.83
CA PHE A 54 -0.28 14.07 4.76
C PHE A 54 -1.40 13.99 5.79
N GLU A 55 -2.42 13.18 5.48
CA GLU A 55 -3.53 12.85 6.35
C GLU A 55 -3.58 11.32 6.47
N VAL A 56 -3.41 10.82 7.70
CA VAL A 56 -3.57 9.39 8.01
C VAL A 56 -5.04 9.12 8.32
N ILE A 57 -5.63 8.15 7.62
CA ILE A 57 -7.04 7.80 7.76
C ILE A 57 -7.20 6.65 8.76
N THR A 58 -6.37 5.63 8.64
CA THR A 58 -6.37 4.50 9.57
C THR A 58 -5.03 3.78 9.57
N VAL A 59 -4.64 3.32 10.76
CA VAL A 59 -3.54 2.38 10.98
C VAL A 59 -4.16 1.17 11.66
N THR A 60 -4.21 0.04 10.96
CA THR A 60 -4.78 -1.20 11.49
C THR A 60 -3.89 -2.37 11.12
N MET A 61 -3.40 -3.09 12.12
CA MET A 61 -2.44 -4.18 11.96
C MET A 61 -1.23 -3.76 11.11
N GLY A 62 -0.95 -4.46 10.00
CA GLY A 62 0.16 -4.16 9.08
C GLY A 62 -0.20 -3.20 7.94
N LEU A 63 -1.38 -2.56 7.98
CA LEU A 63 -1.91 -1.67 6.93
C LEU A 63 -1.99 -0.23 7.44
N VAL A 64 -1.45 0.69 6.64
CA VAL A 64 -1.58 2.13 6.82
C VAL A 64 -2.23 2.74 5.59
N CYS A 65 -3.34 3.44 5.82
CA CYS A 65 -4.07 4.17 4.80
C CYS A 65 -3.81 5.66 4.98
N PHE A 66 -3.22 6.30 3.98
CA PHE A 66 -2.90 7.71 4.01
C PHE A 66 -3.23 8.39 2.68
N ARG A 67 -3.38 9.72 2.72
CA ARG A 67 -3.53 10.56 1.52
C ARG A 67 -2.75 11.85 1.69
N LEU A 68 -2.53 12.54 0.57
CA LEU A 68 -2.04 13.90 0.58
C LEU A 68 -3.23 14.86 0.82
N LYS A 69 -3.08 15.85 1.70
CA LYS A 69 -4.16 16.79 2.01
C LYS A 69 -4.55 17.57 0.75
N GLY A 70 -5.85 17.87 0.64
CA GLY A 70 -6.45 18.63 -0.46
C GLY A 70 -7.11 17.77 -1.54
N ASN A 71 -6.87 18.10 -2.83
CA ASN A 71 -7.56 17.47 -3.96
C ASN A 71 -7.08 16.03 -4.24
N ASN A 72 -7.99 15.18 -4.70
CA ASN A 72 -7.71 13.78 -5.06
C ASN A 72 -6.72 13.66 -6.22
N ASP A 73 -6.70 14.62 -7.15
CA ASP A 73 -5.79 14.62 -8.29
C ASP A 73 -4.33 14.61 -7.84
N TRP A 74 -4.00 15.32 -6.77
CA TRP A 74 -2.64 15.35 -6.23
C TRP A 74 -2.22 14.00 -5.65
N THR A 75 -3.14 13.31 -4.97
CA THR A 75 -2.89 11.96 -4.47
C THR A 75 -2.73 10.97 -5.64
N LYS A 76 -3.46 11.18 -6.75
CA LYS A 76 -3.33 10.38 -7.97
C LYS A 76 -1.99 10.59 -8.66
N SER A 77 -1.56 11.84 -8.85
CA SER A 77 -0.27 12.17 -9.45
C SER A 77 0.90 11.65 -8.62
N LEU A 78 0.83 11.75 -7.28
CA LEU A 78 1.81 11.14 -6.39
C LEU A 78 1.89 9.63 -6.59
N TYR A 79 0.74 8.95 -6.62
CA TYR A 79 0.67 7.50 -6.83
C TYR A 79 1.26 7.07 -8.19
N GLU A 80 0.92 7.77 -9.27
CA GLU A 80 1.43 7.47 -10.61
C GLU A 80 2.95 7.62 -10.68
N ARG A 81 3.52 8.63 -10.02
CA ARG A 81 4.98 8.82 -9.92
C ARG A 81 5.65 7.72 -9.10
N LEU A 82 5.05 7.32 -7.98
CA LEU A 82 5.58 6.23 -7.16
C LEU A 82 5.60 4.93 -7.96
N MET A 83 4.53 4.63 -8.70
CA MET A 83 4.48 3.48 -9.59
C MET A 83 5.49 3.56 -10.74
N ALA A 84 5.69 4.75 -11.32
CA ALA A 84 6.68 4.97 -12.38
C ALA A 84 8.12 4.82 -11.88
N SER A 85 8.41 5.17 -10.61
CA SER A 85 9.73 4.98 -10.00
C SER A 85 10.13 3.51 -9.91
N GLY A 86 9.16 2.61 -9.75
CA GLY A 86 9.37 1.17 -9.61
C GLY A 86 10.09 0.74 -8.33
N GLN A 87 10.40 1.65 -7.40
CA GLN A 87 11.12 1.34 -6.17
C GLN A 87 10.21 0.70 -5.11
N ILE A 88 8.98 1.19 -5.01
CA ILE A 88 7.96 0.67 -4.09
C ILE A 88 6.65 0.44 -4.84
N TYR A 89 5.94 -0.64 -4.48
CA TYR A 89 4.65 -0.97 -5.05
C TYR A 89 3.56 -0.70 -4.02
N LEU A 90 2.59 0.12 -4.40
CA LEU A 90 1.47 0.53 -3.55
C LEU A 90 0.17 0.28 -4.30
N VAL A 91 -0.94 0.27 -3.56
CA VAL A 91 -2.27 0.14 -4.17
C VAL A 91 -3.15 1.25 -3.65
N THR A 92 -3.91 1.87 -4.54
CA THR A 92 -4.91 2.88 -4.17
C THR A 92 -6.28 2.26 -3.94
N THR A 93 -7.12 2.98 -3.21
CA THR A 93 -8.53 2.67 -3.05
C THR A 93 -9.31 3.96 -2.86
N THR A 94 -10.58 3.95 -3.25
CA THR A 94 -11.48 5.10 -3.07
C THR A 94 -12.38 4.83 -1.87
N VAL A 95 -12.31 5.68 -0.85
CA VAL A 95 -13.16 5.59 0.35
C VAL A 95 -13.98 6.88 0.43
N ARG A 96 -15.32 6.77 0.37
CA ARG A 96 -16.24 7.92 0.43
C ARG A 96 -15.85 9.05 -0.54
N SER A 97 -15.57 8.69 -1.79
CA SER A 97 -15.13 9.60 -2.87
C SER A 97 -13.78 10.29 -2.64
N LYS A 98 -12.98 9.85 -1.66
CA LYS A 98 -11.60 10.28 -1.46
C LYS A 98 -10.64 9.19 -1.91
N LEU A 99 -9.64 9.57 -2.70
CA LEU A 99 -8.57 8.65 -3.12
C LEU A 99 -7.58 8.49 -1.97
N VAL A 100 -7.22 7.24 -1.66
CA VAL A 100 -6.37 6.86 -0.53
C VAL A 100 -5.31 5.88 -1.03
N ILE A 101 -4.09 6.04 -0.56
CA ILE A 101 -2.99 5.11 -0.80
C ILE A 101 -2.89 4.15 0.38
N ARG A 102 -2.74 2.85 0.07
CA ARG A 102 -2.57 1.78 1.06
C ARG A 102 -1.12 1.30 1.06
N PHE A 103 -0.48 1.42 2.21
CA PHE A 103 0.81 0.82 2.49
C PHE A 103 0.62 -0.42 3.37
N VAL A 104 1.15 -1.56 2.93
CA VAL A 104 1.06 -2.83 3.68
C VAL A 104 2.44 -3.43 3.83
N VAL A 105 2.79 -3.83 5.04
CA VAL A 105 4.00 -4.60 5.31
C VAL A 105 3.77 -6.05 4.89
N CYS A 106 4.30 -6.44 3.73
CA CYS A 106 4.04 -7.75 3.12
C CYS A 106 5.14 -8.79 3.39
N SER A 107 6.41 -8.39 3.41
CA SER A 107 7.52 -9.34 3.47
C SER A 107 7.78 -9.81 4.90
N ARG A 108 8.26 -11.05 5.03
CA ARG A 108 8.71 -11.57 6.33
C ARG A 108 9.98 -10.87 6.82
N LEU A 109 10.84 -10.51 5.86
CA LEU A 109 12.16 -9.97 6.12
C LEU A 109 12.17 -8.45 6.27
N THR A 110 11.00 -7.79 6.20
CA THR A 110 10.94 -6.33 6.33
C THR A 110 11.52 -5.90 7.67
N GLU A 111 12.40 -4.91 7.60
CA GLU A 111 13.01 -4.23 8.75
C GLU A 111 12.64 -2.75 8.77
N GLU A 112 13.02 -2.06 9.83
CA GLU A 112 12.73 -0.63 10.01
C GLU A 112 13.40 0.21 8.91
N VAL A 113 14.57 -0.22 8.44
CA VAL A 113 15.30 0.44 7.34
C VAL A 113 14.51 0.43 6.03
N ASP A 114 13.77 -0.64 5.74
CA ASP A 114 12.93 -0.73 4.54
C ASP A 114 11.73 0.23 4.64
N VAL A 115 11.18 0.38 5.85
CA VAL A 115 10.07 1.31 6.11
C VAL A 115 10.53 2.75 5.99
N GLN A 116 11.72 3.08 6.51
CA GLN A 116 12.34 4.39 6.35
C GLN A 116 12.63 4.69 4.87
N PHE A 117 13.23 3.74 4.15
CA PHE A 117 13.46 3.87 2.71
C PHE A 117 12.16 4.13 1.93
N ALA A 118 11.10 3.36 2.22
CA ALA A 118 9.82 3.57 1.57
C ALA A 118 9.22 4.95 1.89
N TRP A 119 9.39 5.44 3.12
CA TRP A 119 8.93 6.76 3.52
C TRP A 119 9.73 7.89 2.85
N ASP A 120 11.05 7.77 2.78
CA ASP A 120 11.91 8.76 2.13
C ASP A 120 11.60 8.89 0.64
N GLU A 121 11.30 7.77 -0.04
CA GLU A 121 10.85 7.80 -1.43
C GLU A 121 9.49 8.50 -1.57
N ILE A 122 8.52 8.20 -0.70
CA ILE A 122 7.20 8.87 -0.72
C ILE A 122 7.35 10.37 -0.49
N ARG A 123 8.16 10.77 0.48
CA ARG A 123 8.44 12.16 0.80
C ARG A 123 9.13 12.88 -0.35
N GLY A 124 10.16 12.27 -0.95
CA GLY A 124 10.88 12.84 -2.08
C GLY A 124 10.00 13.02 -3.32
N GLN A 125 9.07 12.11 -3.59
CA GLN A 125 8.09 12.30 -4.66
C GLN A 125 7.03 13.35 -4.31
N ALA A 126 6.62 13.45 -3.04
CA ALA A 126 5.69 14.47 -2.59
C ALA A 126 6.29 15.89 -2.70
N ASP A 127 7.58 16.08 -2.38
CA ASP A 127 8.27 17.36 -2.56
C ASP A 127 8.28 17.82 -4.02
N ARG A 128 8.42 16.89 -4.98
CA ARG A 128 8.34 17.18 -6.41
C ARG A 128 6.93 17.58 -6.84
N VAL A 129 5.91 16.88 -6.35
CA VAL A 129 4.50 17.24 -6.61
C VAL A 129 4.17 18.60 -6.02
N ASP A 130 4.66 18.92 -4.83
CA ASP A 130 4.46 20.24 -4.20
C ASP A 130 5.13 21.37 -4.97
N SER A 131 6.34 21.15 -5.49
CA SER A 131 7.02 22.14 -6.34
C SER A 131 6.21 22.47 -7.60
N GLU A 132 5.48 21.50 -8.15
CA GLU A 132 4.57 21.71 -9.29
C GLU A 132 3.26 22.41 -8.88
N ARG A 133 2.82 22.27 -7.63
CA ARG A 133 1.66 23.01 -7.09
C ARG A 133 1.92 24.51 -7.05
N ASP A 134 3.12 24.92 -6.63
CA ASP A 134 3.48 26.34 -6.51
C ASP A 134 3.68 27.04 -7.87
N VAL A 135 3.97 26.26 -8.93
CA VAL A 135 4.17 26.77 -10.30
C VAL A 135 2.85 26.88 -11.09
N ALA A 136 1.74 26.35 -10.56
CA ALA A 136 0.42 26.49 -11.19
C ALA A 136 -0.32 27.71 -10.60
N PRO A 137 -0.17 28.94 -11.15
CA PRO A 137 -1.11 30.00 -10.82
C PRO A 137 -2.49 29.60 -11.36
N ALA A 138 -3.52 30.06 -10.66
CA ALA A 138 -4.94 29.82 -10.88
C ALA A 138 -5.50 30.31 -12.24
N SER A 139 -4.87 30.00 -13.39
CA SER A 139 -5.25 30.52 -14.71
C SER A 139 -5.49 29.48 -15.81
N ILE A 140 -5.47 28.17 -15.53
CA ILE A 140 -5.87 27.14 -16.51
C ILE A 140 -7.09 26.35 -16.02
N CYS A 141 -8.14 27.05 -15.60
CA CYS A 141 -9.48 26.46 -15.50
C CYS A 141 -10.34 26.72 -16.74
N ASN A 142 -9.85 27.49 -17.71
CA ASN A 142 -10.55 27.71 -18.98
C ASN A 142 -9.76 27.11 -20.15
N GLY A 143 -10.19 25.91 -20.58
CA GLY A 143 -9.90 25.39 -21.90
C GLY A 143 -8.72 24.42 -21.98
N LEU A 144 -8.94 23.16 -21.61
CA LEU A 144 -8.23 22.03 -22.22
C LEU A 144 -9.27 21.20 -23.01
N PRO A 145 -9.15 21.10 -24.34
CA PRO A 145 -9.93 20.15 -25.13
C PRO A 145 -9.33 18.77 -24.88
N GLY A 146 -9.88 18.10 -23.88
CA GLY A 146 -9.37 16.82 -23.41
C GLY A 146 -9.99 16.47 -22.07
N ALA A 147 -11.32 16.58 -21.99
CA ALA A 147 -12.07 16.00 -20.90
C ALA A 147 -11.77 14.49 -20.88
N TRP A 148 -11.06 14.03 -19.85
CA TRP A 148 -11.09 12.61 -19.52
C TRP A 148 -12.56 12.21 -19.35
N PRO A 149 -13.05 11.16 -20.05
CA PRO A 149 -14.43 10.74 -19.93
C PRO A 149 -14.72 10.47 -18.46
N LYS A 150 -15.71 11.19 -17.90
CA LYS A 150 -16.12 11.02 -16.50
C LYS A 150 -16.84 9.71 -16.23
N ASP A 151 -16.90 8.80 -17.20
CA ASP A 151 -17.64 7.56 -17.09
C ASP A 151 -16.74 6.38 -17.49
N LYS A 152 -16.67 5.41 -16.57
CA LYS A 152 -16.02 4.09 -16.65
C LYS A 152 -14.51 4.03 -16.44
N VAL A 153 -14.13 4.02 -15.16
CA VAL A 153 -13.22 2.96 -14.70
C VAL A 153 -14.04 2.09 -13.77
N ASP A 154 -14.49 0.96 -14.28
CA ASP A 154 -15.31 0.01 -13.54
C ASP A 154 -14.58 -0.37 -12.23
N CYS A 155 -15.32 -0.21 -11.13
CA CYS A 155 -14.84 -0.24 -9.75
C CYS A 155 -14.51 -1.65 -9.22
N GLU A 156 -14.24 -2.63 -10.09
CA GLU A 156 -14.24 -4.05 -9.72
C GLU A 156 -12.98 -4.84 -10.11
N GLU A 157 -12.06 -4.29 -10.91
CA GLU A 157 -10.94 -5.07 -11.48
C GLU A 157 -9.55 -4.91 -10.82
N LEU A 158 -9.42 -4.18 -9.70
CA LEU A 158 -8.14 -4.05 -8.97
C LEU A 158 -8.08 -4.88 -7.67
N THR A 159 -9.03 -5.80 -7.48
CA THR A 159 -9.06 -6.75 -6.33
C THR A 159 -8.31 -8.05 -6.59
N ALA A 160 -7.66 -8.23 -7.74
CA ALA A 160 -6.83 -9.39 -8.01
C ALA A 160 -5.44 -9.25 -7.34
N ALA A 161 -5.36 -9.78 -6.12
CA ALA A 161 -4.13 -9.95 -5.36
C ALA A 161 -3.01 -10.64 -6.17
N THR A 162 -1.85 -10.01 -6.26
CA THR A 162 -0.57 -10.68 -6.38
C THR A 162 0.31 -10.32 -5.19
N PRO A 163 0.85 -11.30 -4.45
CA PRO A 163 1.76 -11.03 -3.36
C PRO A 163 3.21 -10.92 -3.89
N ILE A 164 3.95 -9.92 -3.38
CA ILE A 164 5.41 -9.91 -3.18
C ILE A 164 6.23 -9.74 -4.50
N VAL A 165 7.18 -8.81 -4.60
CA VAL A 165 8.60 -8.92 -4.21
C VAL A 165 9.21 -7.51 -4.16
N VAL A 166 9.75 -7.11 -3.01
CA VAL A 166 10.76 -6.03 -2.96
C VAL A 166 12.02 -6.61 -3.59
N LYS A 167 12.42 -6.10 -4.76
CA LYS A 167 13.76 -6.38 -5.30
C LYS A 167 14.76 -5.58 -4.46
N SER A 168 15.36 -6.22 -3.47
CA SER A 168 16.61 -5.73 -2.89
C SER A 168 17.68 -5.79 -3.99
N LEU A 169 18.08 -4.63 -4.51
CA LEU A 169 19.28 -4.50 -5.33
C LEU A 169 20.50 -4.67 -4.42
N THR A 170 20.97 -5.91 -4.27
CA THR A 170 22.36 -6.19 -3.90
C THR A 170 23.11 -6.53 -5.18
N GLN A 171 23.80 -5.56 -5.78
CA GLN A 171 24.85 -5.81 -6.77
C GLN A 171 26.14 -6.12 -6.01
N GLY A 172 26.66 -7.33 -6.23
CA GLY A 172 28.07 -7.67 -6.01
C GLY A 172 28.87 -7.51 -7.30
#